data_AF-A0A3M1KRM7-F1
#
_entry.id   AF-A0A3M1KRM7-F1
#
_cell.length_a   1.000
_cell.length_b   1.000
_cell.length_c   1.000
_cell.angle_alpha   90.00
_cell.angle_beta   90.00
_cell.angle_gamma   90.00
#
_symmetry.space_group_name_H-M   'P 1'
#
loop_
_entity.id
_entity.type
_entity.pdbx_description
1 polymer ?
#
loop_
_entity_poly.entity_id
_entity_poly.type
_entity_poly.pdbx_seq_one_letter_code
_entity_poly.pdbx_strand_id
1 'polypeptide(L)'
;YCICEQEGQLKPISVKVEDPTGAGDAFVAGFVHQLCQSNLQELNQPTKVKEIVRYACAVASLTTTKLGAMVGQPTAEDVEKFLAVHQ
;
A
#
# COMPACT_ATOMS: atom_id res chain seq x y z
N TYR A 1 9.31 0.28 -7.75
CA TYR A 1 8.26 -0.22 -8.65
C TYR A 1 8.71 -0.01 -10.10
N CYS A 2 8.30 -0.92 -10.98
CA CYS A 2 8.48 -0.83 -12.44
C CYS A 2 7.16 -1.36 -13.06
N ILE A 3 6.32 -0.45 -13.58
CA ILE A 3 4.95 -0.75 -14.05
C ILE A 3 4.68 0.13 -15.27
N CYS A 4 4.28 -0.45 -16.41
CA CYS A 4 3.92 0.30 -17.63
C CYS A 4 4.95 1.37 -18.02
N GLU A 5 6.24 0.99 -18.10
CA GLU A 5 7.38 1.87 -18.40
C GLU A 5 7.63 2.97 -17.35
N GLN A 6 6.85 3.00 -16.27
CA GLN A 6 7.06 3.88 -15.12
C GLN A 6 7.95 3.18 -14.10
N GLU A 7 9.04 3.83 -13.74
CA GLU A 7 9.96 3.35 -12.71
C GLU A 7 10.07 4.35 -11.58
N GLY A 8 10.24 3.85 -10.36
CA GLY A 8 10.42 4.71 -9.20
C GLY A 8 10.67 3.91 -7.94
N GLN A 9 11.15 4.61 -6.92
CA GLN A 9 11.33 4.05 -5.58
C GLN A 9 10.52 4.89 -4.59
N LEU A 10 9.86 4.20 -3.67
CA LEU A 10 9.17 4.83 -2.56
C LEU A 10 9.80 4.34 -1.27
N LYS A 11 10.10 5.28 -0.39
CA LYS A 11 10.42 4.95 1.00
C LYS A 11 9.09 4.72 1.73
N PRO A 12 8.81 3.51 2.24
CA PRO A 12 7.59 3.26 3.01
C PRO A 12 7.55 4.13 4.26
N ILE A 13 6.34 4.47 4.71
CA ILE A 13 6.15 5.22 5.96
C ILE A 13 6.61 4.33 7.12
N SER A 14 7.51 4.89 7.94
CA SER A 14 8.07 4.18 9.09
C SER A 14 7.04 4.08 10.20
N VAL A 15 6.84 2.87 10.71
CA VAL A 15 5.93 2.56 11.81
C VAL A 15 6.66 1.76 12.87
N LYS A 16 6.13 1.76 14.10
CA LYS A 16 6.58 0.82 15.13
C LYS A 16 6.03 -0.57 14.79
N VAL A 17 6.92 -1.47 14.42
CA VAL A 17 6.56 -2.87 14.06
C VAL A 17 6.30 -3.67 15.33
N GLU A 18 5.19 -4.40 15.34
CA GLU A 18 4.84 -5.41 16.35
C GLU A 18 5.05 -6.82 15.80
N ASP A 19 4.55 -7.10 14.60
CA ASP A 19 4.70 -8.40 13.91
C ASP A 19 4.77 -8.18 12.38
N PRO A 20 5.88 -8.51 11.70
CA PRO A 20 5.99 -8.31 10.25
C PRO A 20 5.23 -9.37 9.41
N THR A 21 4.64 -10.38 10.04
CA THR A 21 3.97 -11.49 9.36
C THR A 21 2.82 -10.98 8.48
N GLY A 22 2.78 -11.40 7.22
CA GLY A 22 1.72 -11.02 6.27
C GLY A 22 1.91 -9.65 5.58
N ALA A 23 2.98 -8.90 5.87
CA ALA A 23 3.21 -7.60 5.24
C ALA A 23 3.28 -7.66 3.69
N GLY A 24 3.87 -8.72 3.14
CA GLY A 24 3.94 -8.94 1.69
C GLY A 24 2.57 -9.21 1.07
N ASP A 25 1.78 -10.09 1.69
CA ASP A 25 0.41 -10.38 1.26
C ASP A 25 -0.47 -9.13 1.35
N ALA A 26 -0.31 -8.35 2.42
CA ALA A 26 -0.97 -7.07 2.61
C ALA A 26 -0.59 -6.03 1.54
N PHE A 27 0.70 -5.95 1.16
CA PHE A 27 1.12 -5.11 0.05
C PHE A 27 0.41 -5.51 -1.25
N VAL A 28 0.40 -6.79 -1.59
CA VAL A 28 -0.26 -7.29 -2.81
C VAL A 28 -1.76 -7.05 -2.76
N ALA A 29 -2.41 -7.29 -1.62
CA ALA A 29 -3.83 -7.03 -1.42
C ALA A 29 -4.17 -5.55 -1.61
N GLY A 30 -3.38 -4.64 -1.01
CA GLY A 30 -3.55 -3.19 -1.18
C GLY A 30 -3.32 -2.74 -2.63
N PHE A 31 -2.34 -3.33 -3.30
CA PHE A 31 -2.06 -3.06 -4.72
C PHE A 31 -3.22 -3.49 -5.62
N VAL A 32 -3.70 -4.73 -5.48
CA VAL A 32 -4.83 -5.25 -6.25
C VAL A 32 -6.12 -4.48 -5.95
N HIS A 33 -6.35 -4.12 -4.68
CA HIS A 33 -7.49 -3.31 -4.28
C HIS A 33 -7.54 -1.99 -5.08
N GLN A 34 -6.41 -1.25 -5.13
CA GLN A 34 -6.31 -0.01 -5.88
C GLN A 34 -6.46 -0.20 -7.39
N LEU A 35 -5.94 -1.29 -7.96
CA LEU A 35 -6.16 -1.63 -9.37
C LEU A 35 -7.63 -1.87 -9.68
N CYS A 36 -8.37 -2.55 -8.81
CA CYS A 36 -9.81 -2.76 -8.97
C CYS A 36 -10.63 -1.47 -8.89
N GLN A 37 -10.10 -0.42 -8.25
CA GLN A 37 -10.75 0.90 -8.17
C GLN A 37 -10.31 1.86 -9.30
N SER A 38 -9.37 1.45 -10.16
CA SER A 38 -8.76 2.32 -11.17
C SER A 38 -9.05 1.84 -12.59
N ASN A 39 -9.08 2.75 -13.56
CA ASN A 39 -8.99 2.35 -14.97
C ASN A 39 -7.52 2.00 -15.28
N LEU A 40 -7.26 0.80 -15.82
CA LEU A 40 -5.90 0.34 -16.11
C LEU A 40 -5.15 1.25 -17.11
N GLN A 41 -5.85 2.02 -17.94
CA GLN A 41 -5.23 3.02 -18.82
C GLN A 41 -4.55 4.14 -18.03
N GLU A 42 -4.98 4.40 -16.79
CA GLU A 42 -4.36 5.38 -15.90
C GLU A 42 -2.97 4.95 -15.41
N LEU A 43 -2.58 3.68 -15.55
CA LEU A 43 -1.24 3.20 -15.20
C LEU A 43 -0.13 3.79 -16.07
N ASN A 44 -0.49 4.42 -17.20
CA ASN A 44 0.46 5.21 -18.00
C ASN A 44 0.79 6.56 -17.33
N GLN A 45 0.07 6.95 -16.28
CA GLN A 45 0.32 8.19 -15.54
C GLN A 45 1.26 7.91 -14.36
N PRO A 46 2.46 8.54 -14.30
CA PRO A 46 3.42 8.29 -13.23
C PRO A 46 2.85 8.55 -11.83
N THR A 47 2.00 9.57 -11.70
CA THR A 47 1.33 9.95 -10.44
C THR A 47 0.42 8.83 -9.94
N LYS A 48 -0.39 8.25 -10.83
CA LYS A 48 -1.31 7.16 -10.48
C LYS A 48 -0.55 5.93 -10.01
N VAL A 49 0.50 5.52 -10.74
CA VAL A 49 1.34 4.38 -10.33
C VAL A 49 1.93 4.61 -8.94
N LYS A 50 2.43 5.83 -8.68
CA LYS A 50 2.99 6.20 -7.39
C LYS A 50 1.94 6.13 -6.26
N GLU A 51 0.73 6.60 -6.49
CA GLU A 51 -0.39 6.54 -5.52
C GLU A 51 -0.79 5.10 -5.19
N ILE A 52 -0.93 4.25 -6.20
CA ILE A 52 -1.26 2.83 -6.04
C ILE A 52 -0.19 2.12 -5.19
N VAL A 53 1.09 2.31 -5.52
CA VAL A 53 2.19 1.69 -4.78
C VAL A 53 2.29 2.27 -3.37
N ARG A 54 2.05 3.57 -3.19
CA ARG A 54 2.03 4.21 -1.87
C ARG A 54 0.93 3.66 -0.98
N TYR A 55 -0.28 3.45 -1.52
CA TYR A 55 -1.38 2.80 -0.81
C TYR A 55 -1.01 1.38 -0.39
N ALA A 56 -0.45 0.58 -1.31
CA ALA A 56 0.04 -0.77 -1.01
C ALA A 56 1.10 -0.79 0.11
N CYS A 57 2.05 0.16 0.09
CA CYS A 57 3.02 0.33 1.17
C CYS A 57 2.34 0.68 2.51
N ALA A 58 1.30 1.52 2.51
CA ALA A 58 0.58 1.86 3.73
C ALA A 58 -0.18 0.66 4.31
N VAL A 59 -0.83 -0.14 3.46
CA VAL A 59 -1.51 -1.39 3.88
C VAL A 59 -0.51 -2.35 4.52
N ALA A 60 0.67 -2.52 3.89
CA ALA A 60 1.74 -3.34 4.44
C ALA A 60 2.25 -2.80 5.79
N SER A 61 2.57 -1.51 5.87
CA SER A 61 3.03 -0.88 7.12
C SER A 61 2.03 -1.06 8.25
N LEU A 62 0.75 -0.75 8.01
CA LEU A 62 -0.31 -0.91 9.03
C LEU A 62 -0.47 -2.36 9.48
N THR A 63 -0.38 -3.32 8.55
CA THR A 63 -0.44 -4.74 8.91
C THR A 63 0.64 -5.12 9.90
N THR A 64 1.84 -4.54 9.79
CA THR A 64 2.94 -4.84 10.71
C THR A 64 2.75 -4.33 12.14
N THR A 65 1.74 -3.49 12.37
CA THR A 65 1.46 -2.88 13.68
C THR A 65 0.55 -3.72 14.57
N LYS A 66 0.13 -4.91 14.10
CA LYS A 66 -0.78 -5.82 14.78
C LYS A 66 -0.30 -7.26 14.65
N LEU A 67 -0.59 -8.08 15.64
CA LEU A 67 -0.22 -9.50 15.65
C LEU A 67 -1.00 -10.31 14.60
N GLY A 68 -0.28 -11.10 13.79
CA GLY A 68 -0.83 -12.08 12.86
C GLY A 68 -1.23 -11.53 11.48
N ALA A 69 -1.02 -12.36 10.44
CA ALA A 69 -1.17 -11.97 9.04
C ALA A 69 -2.59 -11.49 8.64
N MET A 70 -3.63 -12.25 9.02
CA MET A 70 -5.00 -11.97 8.59
C MET A 70 -5.68 -10.93 9.49
N VAL A 71 -5.47 -11.04 10.80
CA VAL A 71 -6.03 -10.10 11.80
C VAL A 71 -5.37 -8.73 11.71
N GLY A 72 -4.12 -8.67 11.24
CA GLY A 72 -3.39 -7.44 11.06
C GLY A 72 -3.87 -6.57 9.90
N GLN A 73 -4.62 -7.12 8.93
CA GLN A 73 -5.07 -6.37 7.75
C GLN A 73 -5.90 -5.13 8.14
N PRO A 74 -5.57 -3.94 7.62
CA PRO A 74 -6.33 -2.72 7.89
C PRO A 74 -7.60 -2.65 7.02
N THR A 75 -8.54 -1.80 7.41
CA THR A 75 -9.65 -1.38 6.54
C THR A 75 -9.21 -0.27 5.58
N ALA A 76 -9.99 -0.01 4.52
CA ALA A 76 -9.71 1.10 3.61
C ALA A 76 -9.71 2.46 4.35
N GLU A 77 -10.64 2.66 5.28
CA GLU A 77 -10.72 3.87 6.11
C GLU A 77 -9.46 4.06 6.98
N ASP A 78 -8.92 2.97 7.55
CA ASP A 78 -7.67 3.03 8.32
C ASP A 78 -6.50 3.51 7.45
N VAL A 79 -6.43 3.01 6.21
CA VAL A 79 -5.37 3.38 5.25
C VAL A 79 -5.49 4.84 4.83
N GLU A 80 -6.70 5.32 4.56
CA GLU A 80 -6.96 6.72 4.21
C GLU A 80 -6.56 7.67 5.35
N LYS A 81 -6.98 7.36 6.59
CA LYS A 81 -6.57 8.12 7.78
C LYS A 81 -5.06 8.12 7.95
N PHE A 82 -4.42 6.97 7.76
CA PHE A 82 -2.97 6.83 7.87
C PHE A 82 -2.24 7.66 6.82
N LEU A 83 -2.70 7.65 5.57
CA LEU A 83 -2.09 8.43 4.48
C LEU A 83 -2.30 9.94 4.66
N ALA A 84 -3.45 10.37 5.17
CA ALA A 84 -3.77 11.78 5.40
C ALA A 84 -2.82 12.45 6.40
N VAL A 85 -2.35 11.71 7.41
CA VAL A 85 -1.42 12.24 8.43
C VAL A 85 0.06 12.08 8.07
N HIS A 86 0.39 11.42 6.95
CA HIS A 86 1.77 11.11 6.55
C HIS A 86 2.10 11.54 5.11
N GLN A 87 1.80 12.79 4.69
CA GLN A 87 2.03 13.30 3.33
C GLN A 87 3.45 13.04 2.79
#